data_AF-Q1N3Q0-F1
#
_entry.id   AF-Q1N3Q0-F1
#
_cell.length_a   1.000
_cell.length_b   1.000
_cell.length_c   1.000
_cell.angle_alpha   90.00
_cell.angle_beta   90.00
_cell.angle_gamma   90.00
#
_symmetry.space_group_name_H-M   'P 1'
#
loop_
_entity.id
_entity.type
_entity.pdbx_description
1 polymer ?
#
loop_
_entity_poly.entity_id
_entity_poly.type
_entity_poly.pdbx_seq_one_letter_code
_entity_poly.pdbx_strand_id
1 'polypeptide(L)' 'MRCPFCRENVVGKKSIVILAGEGPAHKHCYESHTYQSRQFDNIDLQKLDDTKLFELKDLVLMEINSRQEQEPEIELFA' A
#
# COMPACT_ATOMS: atom_id res chain seq x y z
N MET A 1 -21.16 9.06 -17.71
CA MET A 1 -20.45 8.29 -16.67
C MET A 1 -19.34 9.18 -16.11
N ARG A 2 -19.20 9.27 -14.79
CA ARG A 2 -18.18 10.13 -14.14
C ARG A 2 -17.27 9.27 -13.26
N CYS A 3 -16.00 9.63 -13.19
CA CYS A 3 -15.02 8.98 -12.31
C CYS A 3 -15.39 9.27 -10.85
N PRO A 4 -15.46 8.28 -9.95
CA PRO A 4 -15.80 8.50 -8.54
C PRO A 4 -14.75 9.35 -7.80
N PHE A 5 -13.48 9.30 -8.22
CA PHE A 5 -12.38 10.00 -7.55
C PHE A 5 -12.23 11.47 -7.94
N CYS A 6 -12.24 11.79 -9.25
CA CYS A 6 -12.04 13.16 -9.74
C CYS A 6 -13.32 13.84 -10.25
N ARG A 7 -14.45 13.11 -10.33
CA ARG A 7 -15.76 13.58 -10.83
C ARG A 7 -15.80 14.00 -12.31
N GLU A 8 -14.69 13.87 -13.04
CA GLU A 8 -14.62 14.14 -14.48
C GLU A 8 -15.22 13.01 -15.33
N ASN A 9 -15.51 13.30 -16.60
CA ASN A 9 -16.05 12.31 -17.53
C ASN A 9 -15.02 11.23 -17.88
N VAL A 10 -15.46 9.97 -17.84
CA VAL A 10 -14.64 8.81 -18.21
C VAL A 10 -14.86 8.38 -19.66
N VAL A 11 -15.96 8.79 -20.30
CA VAL A 11 -16.29 8.39 -21.67
C VAL A 11 -15.25 8.92 -22.66
N GLY A 12 -14.75 8.05 -23.54
CA GLY A 12 -13.74 8.39 -24.55
C GLY A 12 -12.30 8.44 -24.04
N LYS A 13 -12.05 8.14 -22.76
CA LYS A 13 -10.69 7.99 -22.22
C LYS A 13 -10.17 6.57 -22.43
N LYS A 14 -8.87 6.43 -22.71
CA LYS A 14 -8.26 5.13 -23.06
C LYS A 14 -8.03 4.21 -21.85
N SER A 15 -7.79 4.77 -20.67
CA SER A 15 -7.40 4.01 -19.47
C SER A 15 -8.46 4.12 -18.39
N ILE A 16 -9.41 3.19 -18.40
CA ILE A 16 -10.54 3.12 -17.47
C ILE A 16 -10.52 1.76 -16.78
N VAL A 17 -10.86 1.73 -15.50
CA VAL A 17 -11.13 0.52 -14.72
C VAL A 17 -12.59 0.51 -14.28
N ILE A 18 -13.19 -0.67 -14.19
CA ILE A 18 -14.56 -0.82 -13.69
C ILE A 18 -14.46 -1.30 -12.25
N LEU A 19 -14.98 -0.51 -11.32
CA LEU A 19 -15.02 -0.83 -9.90
C LEU A 19 -16.37 -1.47 -9.57
N ALA A 20 -16.34 -2.61 -8.89
CA ALA A 20 -17.55 -3.29 -8.46
C ALA A 20 -18.34 -2.39 -7.50
N GLY A 21 -19.62 -2.13 -7.80
CA GLY A 21 -20.49 -1.28 -6.97
C GLY A 21 -20.33 0.23 -7.16
N GLU A 22 -19.22 0.71 -7.72
CA GLU A 22 -18.95 2.16 -7.90
C GLU A 22 -18.97 2.61 -9.37
N GLY A 23 -18.75 1.69 -10.31
CA GLY A 23 -18.76 1.97 -11.75
C GLY A 23 -17.39 2.37 -12.32
N PRO A 24 -17.34 3.06 -13.47
CA PRO A 24 -16.09 3.31 -14.19
C PRO A 24 -15.27 4.45 -13.59
N ALA A 25 -13.97 4.23 -13.42
CA ALA A 25 -13.00 5.21 -12.94
C ALA A 25 -11.80 5.32 -13.90
N HIS A 26 -11.12 6.48 -13.93
CA HIS A 26 -9.82 6.55 -14.62
C HIS A 26 -8.82 5.65 -13.90
N LYS A 27 -8.04 4.86 -14.66
CA LYS A 27 -7.04 3.94 -14.10
C LYS A 27 -6.08 4.66 -13.14
N HIS A 28 -5.54 5.81 -13.56
CA HIS A 28 -4.63 6.59 -12.73
C HIS A 28 -5.29 7.08 -11.43
N CYS A 29 -6.54 7.55 -11.48
CA CYS A 29 -7.23 7.99 -10.27
C CYS A 29 -7.47 6.84 -9.29
N TYR A 30 -7.80 5.65 -9.79
CA TYR A 30 -7.95 4.46 -8.97
C TYR A 30 -6.63 4.01 -8.35
N GLU A 31 -5.54 4.00 -9.12
CA GLU A 31 -4.20 3.66 -8.63
C GLU A 31 -3.76 4.66 -7.56
N SER A 32 -3.89 5.97 -7.81
CA SER A 32 -3.60 7.02 -6.82
C SER A 32 -4.41 6.83 -5.55
N HIS A 33 -5.71 6.55 -5.65
CA HIS A 33 -6.56 6.28 -4.49
C HIS A 33 -6.09 5.04 -3.72
N THR A 34 -5.75 3.95 -4.41
CA THR A 34 -5.24 2.71 -3.79
C THR A 34 -3.89 2.93 -3.10
N TYR A 35 -3.01 3.71 -3.72
CA TYR A 35 -1.73 4.11 -3.12
C TYR A 35 -1.91 5.06 -1.95
N GLN A 36 -3.00 5.82 -1.91
CA GLN A 36 -3.33 6.67 -0.78
C GLN A 36 -3.96 5.84 0.34
N SER A 37 -4.82 4.87 0.04
CA SER A 37 -5.42 3.97 1.02
C SER A 37 -4.48 2.86 1.51
N ARG A 38 -3.17 3.12 1.64
CA ARG A 38 -2.20 2.15 2.18
C ARG A 38 -2.47 1.95 3.67
N GLN A 39 -3.38 1.03 3.95
CA GLN A 39 -3.66 0.54 5.28
C GLN A 39 -2.96 -0.82 5.46
N PHE A 40 -2.19 -0.96 6.53
CA PHE A 40 -1.60 -2.23 6.94
C PHE A 40 -2.13 -2.57 8.33
N ASP A 41 -2.94 -3.63 8.44
CA ASP A 41 -3.51 -4.13 9.70
C ASP A 41 -3.94 -3.02 10.68
N ASN A 42 -4.97 -2.26 10.30
CA ASN A 42 -5.51 -1.10 11.04
C ASN A 42 -4.60 0.14 11.14
N ILE A 43 -3.37 0.10 10.63
CA ILE A 43 -2.47 1.25 10.54
C ILE A 43 -2.71 1.97 9.22
N ASP A 44 -3.21 3.21 9.30
CA ASP A 44 -3.32 4.11 8.15
C ASP A 44 -2.01 4.88 7.99
N LEU A 45 -1.19 4.49 7.01
CA LEU A 45 0.14 5.07 6.80
C LEU A 45 0.08 6.56 6.43
N GLN A 46 -1.05 7.07 5.92
CA GLN A 46 -1.19 8.49 5.60
C GLN A 46 -1.36 9.38 6.82
N LYS A 47 -1.79 8.80 7.95
CA LYS A 47 -1.95 9.53 9.21
C LYS A 47 -0.66 9.62 10.01
N LEU A 48 0.38 8.89 9.60
CA LEU A 48 1.70 8.98 10.20
C LEU A 48 2.42 10.20 9.63
N ASP A 49 2.98 11.01 10.52
CA ASP A 49 3.99 11.98 10.14
C ASP A 49 5.31 11.25 9.78
N ASP A 50 6.24 11.98 9.15
CA ASP A 50 7.50 11.39 8.70
C ASP A 50 8.27 10.73 9.84
N THR A 51 8.27 11.33 11.04
CA THR A 51 8.94 10.80 12.22
C THR A 51 8.39 9.43 12.61
N LYS A 52 7.07 9.30 12.78
CA LYS A 52 6.43 8.02 13.11
C LYS A 52 6.60 6.98 12.01
N LEU A 53 6.65 7.42 10.75
CA LEU A 53 6.88 6.52 9.63
C LEU A 53 8.29 5.93 9.68
N PHE A 54 9.30 6.73 10.03
CA PHE A 54 10.68 6.26 10.24
C PHE A 54 10.78 5.34 11.47
N GLU A 55 10.14 5.68 12.58
CA GLU A 55 10.10 4.81 13.77
C GLU A 55 9.45 3.45 13.45
N LEU A 56 8.33 3.45 12.72
CA LEU A 56 7.68 2.21 12.28
C LEU A 56 8.60 1.37 11.39
N LYS A 57 9.34 2.00 10.48
CA LYS A 57 10.33 1.33 9.64
C LYS A 57 11.40 0.66 10.50
N ASP A 58 11.95 1.35 11.49
CA ASP A 58 13.00 0.83 12.35
C ASP A 58 12.51 -0.36 13.18
N LEU A 59 11.29 -0.29 13.74
CA LEU A 59 10.66 -1.40 14.46
C LEU A 59 10.48 -2.65 13.57
N VAL A 60 10.00 -2.45 12.34
CA VAL A 60 9.83 -3.56 11.38
C VAL A 60 11.17 -4.20 11.04
N LEU A 61 12.22 -3.40 10.82
CA LEU A 61 13.56 -3.92 10.53
C LEU A 61 14.12 -4.70 11.73
N MET A 62 13.95 -4.19 12.95
CA MET A 62 14.36 -4.90 14.17
C MET A 62 13.66 -6.26 14.30
N GLU A 63 12.35 -6.31 14.05
CA GLU A 63 11.58 -7.55 14.10
C GLU A 63 12.01 -8.54 13.02
N ILE A 64 12.25 -8.07 11.78
CA ILE A 64 12.76 -8.92 10.69
C ILE A 64 14.10 -9.52 11.08
N ASN A 65 15.04 -8.71 11.57
CA ASN A 65 16.34 -9.17 12.00
C ASN A 65 16.22 -10.19 13.15
N SER A 66 15.37 -9.92 14.15
CA SER A 66 15.14 -10.84 15.27
C SER A 66 14.58 -12.19 14.81
N ARG A 67 13.78 -12.24 13.75
CA ARG A 67 13.24 -13.49 13.18
C ARG A 67 14.28 -14.23 12.34
N GLN A 68 15.14 -13.50 11.64
CA GLN A 68 16.21 -14.08 10.82
C GLN A 68 17.34 -14.65 11.67
N GLU A 69 17.71 -14.01 12.78
CA GLU A 69 18.70 -14.55 13.74
C GLU A 69 18.23 -15.86 14.42
N GLN A 70 16.94 -16.18 14.34
CA GLN A 70 16.37 -17.43 14.85
C GLN A 70 16.36 -18.59 13.84
N GLU A 71 16.85 -18.40 12.61
CA GLU A 71 17.20 -19.54 11.74
C GLU A 71 18.62 -19.99 12.08
N PRO A 72 18.80 -21.10 12.84
CA PRO A 72 20.13 -21.58 13.16
C PRO A 72 20.75 -22.20 11.90
N GLU A 73 21.69 -21.50 11.26
CA GLU A 73 22.76 -22.17 10.52
C GLU A 73 23.70 -22.84 11.54
N ILE A 74 23.23 -23.93 12.15
CA ILE A 74 24.08 -24.87 12.87
C ILE A 74 24.62 -25.85 11.82
N GLU A 75 25.70 -25.47 11.15
CA GLU A 75 26.67 -26.46 10.65
C GLU A 75 27.77 -26.61 11.71
N LEU A 76 27.51 -27.45 12.71
CA LEU A 76 28.52 -27.92 13.65
C LEU A 76 29.41 -28.93 12.94
N PHE A 77 30.54 -28.44 12.42
CA PHE A 77 31.74 -29.18 12.00
C PHE A 77 31.52 -30.28 10.93
N ALA A 78 32.01 -30.03 9.72
CA ALA A 78 32.39 -31.06 8.75
C ALA A 78 33.88 -30.92 8.40
#